data_AF-A0A9W3X6Y8-F1
#
_entry.id   AF-A0A9W3X6Y8-F1
#
_cell.length_a   1.000
_cell.length_b   1.000
_cell.length_c   1.000
_cell.angle_alpha   90.00
_cell.angle_beta   90.00
_cell.angle_gamma   90.00
#
_symmetry.space_group_name_H-M   'P 1'
#
loop_
_entity.id
_entity.type
_entity.pdbx_description
1 polymer ?
#
loop_
_entity_poly.entity_id
_entity_poly.type
_entity_poly.pdbx_seq_one_letter_code
_entity_poly.pdbx_strand_id
1 'polypeptide(L)'
;MEQKYLGKIVKAEFGTHRDRPFLMGLQFEFRFGDNSGVTCGGRHLINISNECKWDSEEEKNLAYQRVLKDLAFILKEAKVNIVSELVGKPIEITIENQMYKEFRILTEVL
;
A
#
# COMPACT_ATOMS: atom_id res chain seq x y z
N MET A 1 15.22 -3.20 -14.58
CA MET A 1 14.38 -2.53 -15.60
C MET A 1 13.13 -2.04 -14.91
N GLU A 2 12.81 -0.75 -15.06
CA GLU A 2 11.63 -0.10 -14.47
C GLU A 2 10.58 0.15 -15.56
N GLN A 3 9.32 -0.16 -15.26
CA GLN A 3 8.19 -0.01 -16.16
C GLN A 3 7.01 0.62 -15.42
N LYS A 4 6.25 1.48 -16.10
CA LYS A 4 5.08 2.15 -15.56
C LYS A 4 3.82 1.71 -16.28
N TYR A 5 2.74 1.57 -15.53
CA TYR A 5 1.44 1.15 -16.06
C TYR A 5 0.31 2.00 -15.51
N LEU A 6 -0.66 2.30 -16.36
CA LEU A 6 -1.93 2.87 -15.93
C LEU A 6 -2.87 1.73 -15.49
N GLY A 7 -3.56 1.95 -14.39
CA GLY A 7 -4.42 0.94 -13.80
C GLY A 7 -5.37 1.50 -12.77
N LYS A 8 -5.86 0.61 -11.91
CA LYS A 8 -6.74 0.96 -10.79
C LYS A 8 -6.48 0.09 -9.58
N ILE A 9 -6.89 0.60 -8.43
CA ILE A 9 -6.93 -0.17 -7.18
C ILE A 9 -8.15 -1.10 -7.25
N VAL A 10 -7.97 -2.40 -7.06
CA VAL A 10 -9.08 -3.38 -6.99
C VAL A 10 -9.31 -3.92 -5.59
N LYS A 11 -8.33 -3.78 -4.71
CA LYS A 11 -8.45 -4.10 -3.28
C LYS A 11 -7.70 -3.07 -2.45
N ALA A 12 -8.31 -2.60 -1.37
CA ALA A 12 -7.70 -1.72 -0.39
C ALA A 12 -8.23 -2.08 1.00
N GLU A 13 -7.35 -2.50 1.89
CA GLU A 13 -7.69 -2.88 3.27
C GLU A 13 -6.64 -2.33 4.25
N PHE A 14 -7.06 -1.99 5.46
CA PHE A 14 -6.18 -1.61 6.56
C PHE A 14 -6.46 -2.46 7.79
N GLY A 15 -5.41 -3.06 8.35
CA GLY A 15 -5.52 -3.93 9.51
C GLY A 15 -4.45 -5.01 9.52
N THR A 16 -4.68 -6.07 10.28
CA THR A 16 -3.80 -7.25 10.32
C THR A 16 -3.94 -8.08 9.05
N HIS A 17 -2.83 -8.55 8.50
CA HIS A 17 -2.84 -9.43 7.34
C HIS A 17 -3.43 -10.80 7.72
N ARG A 18 -4.44 -11.28 6.99
CA ARG A 18 -5.20 -12.51 7.34
C ARG A 18 -4.31 -13.73 7.55
N ASP A 19 -3.40 -13.99 6.60
CA ASP A 19 -2.52 -15.18 6.65
C ASP A 19 -1.21 -14.93 7.40
N ARG A 20 -0.96 -13.69 7.83
CA ARG A 20 0.26 -13.26 8.51
C ARG A 20 -0.13 -12.28 9.61
N PRO A 21 -0.82 -12.75 10.68
CA PRO A 21 -1.40 -11.86 11.69
C PRO A 21 -0.36 -11.05 12.48
N PHE A 22 0.93 -11.38 12.34
CA PHE A 22 2.05 -10.59 12.83
C PHE A 22 2.38 -9.36 11.96
N LEU A 23 1.72 -9.15 10.82
CA LEU A 23 1.85 -7.97 9.96
C LEU A 23 0.61 -7.10 10.02
N MET A 24 0.79 -5.78 10.08
CA MET A 24 -0.29 -4.80 10.11
C MET A 24 0.00 -3.63 9.18
N GLY A 25 -1.03 -3.10 8.52
CA GLY A 25 -0.94 -1.87 7.74
C GLY A 25 -1.85 -1.89 6.51
N LEU A 26 -1.46 -1.14 5.47
CA LEU A 26 -2.20 -1.06 4.21
C LEU A 26 -1.89 -2.24 3.29
N GLN A 27 -2.95 -2.80 2.70
CA GLN A 27 -2.89 -3.92 1.78
C GLN A 27 -3.60 -3.52 0.48
N PHE A 28 -2.88 -3.57 -0.63
CA PHE A 28 -3.41 -3.23 -1.95
C PHE A 28 -3.25 -4.37 -2.95
N GLU A 29 -4.25 -4.49 -3.81
CA GLU A 29 -4.15 -5.18 -5.09
C GLU A 29 -4.46 -4.20 -6.21
N PHE A 30 -3.61 -4.22 -7.23
CA PHE A 30 -3.71 -3.35 -8.40
C PHE A 30 -3.95 -4.19 -9.65
N ARG A 31 -4.73 -3.64 -10.57
CA ARG A 31 -4.91 -4.19 -11.93
C ARG A 31 -4.53 -3.15 -12.96
N PHE A 32 -3.83 -3.59 -13.99
CA PHE A 32 -3.36 -2.76 -15.09
C PHE A 32 -3.27 -3.59 -16.38
N GLY A 33 -3.43 -2.93 -17.53
CA GLY A 33 -3.64 -3.63 -18.80
C GLY A 33 -4.87 -4.54 -18.77
N ASP A 34 -4.97 -5.47 -19.72
CA ASP A 34 -6.17 -6.28 -19.92
C ASP A 34 -6.30 -7.44 -18.92
N ASN A 35 -5.18 -7.97 -18.39
CA ASN A 35 -5.23 -9.09 -17.46
C ASN A 35 -4.05 -9.17 -16.46
N SER A 36 -3.33 -8.06 -16.26
CA SER A 36 -2.18 -8.02 -15.35
C SER A 36 -2.55 -7.45 -13.98
N GLY A 37 -1.87 -7.92 -12.95
CA GLY A 37 -2.07 -7.43 -11.59
C GLY A 37 -0.88 -7.69 -10.70
N VAL A 38 -0.78 -6.89 -9.64
CA VAL A 38 0.27 -7.04 -8.63
C VAL A 38 -0.28 -6.64 -7.27
N THR A 39 0.24 -7.27 -6.21
CA THR A 39 -0.03 -6.85 -4.83
C THR A 39 1.10 -5.95 -4.33
N CYS A 40 0.84 -5.20 -3.26
CA CYS A 40 1.87 -4.33 -2.68
C CYS A 40 3.02 -5.07 -1.96
N GLY A 41 3.02 -6.41 -1.95
CA GLY A 41 4.11 -7.24 -1.41
C GLY A 41 4.45 -7.00 0.06
N GLY A 42 3.53 -6.44 0.84
CA GLY A 42 3.78 -6.06 2.23
C GLY A 42 4.57 -4.76 2.43
N ARG A 43 4.84 -3.97 1.36
CA ARG A 43 5.60 -2.72 1.45
C ARG A 43 5.01 -1.70 2.44
N HIS A 44 3.69 -1.69 2.59
CA HIS A 44 2.96 -0.79 3.48
C HIS A 44 2.57 -1.45 4.82
N LEU A 45 3.22 -2.57 5.16
CA LEU A 45 3.01 -3.30 6.40
C LEU A 45 4.19 -3.12 7.36
N ILE A 46 3.92 -3.34 8.64
CA ILE A 46 4.91 -3.44 9.71
C ILE A 46 4.72 -4.73 10.48
N ASN A 47 5.79 -5.22 11.09
CA ASN A 47 5.71 -6.37 11.99
C ASN A 47 5.30 -5.90 13.39
N ILE A 48 4.21 -6.46 13.90
CA ILE A 48 3.62 -6.15 15.21
C ILE A 48 3.80 -7.29 16.22
N SER A 49 4.48 -8.38 15.85
CA SER A 49 4.75 -9.49 16.76
C SER A 49 5.70 -9.07 17.89
N ASN A 50 5.47 -9.62 19.08
CA ASN A 50 6.39 -9.52 20.21
C ASN A 50 7.75 -10.20 19.93
N GLU A 51 7.82 -11.07 18.93
CA GLU A 51 9.07 -11.72 18.49
C GLU A 51 9.89 -10.85 17.54
N CYS A 52 9.32 -9.74 17.05
CA CYS A 52 10.05 -8.81 16.20
C CYS A 52 11.08 -8.06 17.05
N LYS A 53 12.36 -8.35 16.80
CA LYS A 53 13.49 -7.69 17.43
C LYS A 53 13.75 -6.35 16.76
N TRP A 54 13.03 -5.33 17.21
CA TRP A 54 13.36 -3.94 16.91
C TRP A 54 14.64 -3.55 17.64
N ASP A 55 15.49 -2.70 17.02
CA ASP A 55 16.72 -2.25 17.65
C ASP A 55 16.44 -1.33 18.84
N SER A 56 15.29 -0.65 18.83
CA SER A 56 14.79 0.17 19.94
C SER A 56 13.27 0.34 19.91
N GLU A 57 12.67 0.74 21.04
CA GLU A 57 11.26 1.16 21.07
C GLU A 57 11.01 2.42 20.23
N GLU A 58 12.01 3.29 20.04
CA GLU A 58 11.90 4.45 19.16
C GLU A 58 11.74 4.02 17.70
N GLU A 59 12.58 3.09 17.22
CA GLU A 59 12.50 2.55 15.86
C GLU A 59 11.14 1.90 15.59
N LYS A 60 10.67 1.08 16.54
CA LYS A 60 9.32 0.50 16.52
C LYS A 60 8.27 1.60 16.38
N ASN A 61 8.27 2.61 17.25
CA ASN A 61 7.31 3.72 17.19
C ASN A 61 7.37 4.48 15.87
N LEU A 62 8.56 4.68 15.29
CA LEU A 62 8.73 5.28 13.96
C LEU A 62 8.09 4.43 12.86
N ALA A 63 8.18 3.10 12.95
CA ALA A 63 7.53 2.20 11.99
C ALA A 63 5.99 2.30 12.07
N TYR A 64 5.41 2.35 13.27
CA TYR A 64 3.97 2.59 13.46
C TYR A 64 3.55 3.96 12.90
N GLN A 65 4.31 5.01 13.19
CA GLN A 65 4.05 6.34 12.65
C GLN A 65 4.11 6.37 11.12
N ARG A 66 5.07 5.66 10.50
CA ARG A 66 5.20 5.57 9.05
C ARG A 66 3.90 5.06 8.42
N VAL A 67 3.36 3.96 8.93
CA VAL A 67 2.10 3.37 8.41
C VAL A 67 0.93 4.35 8.49
N LEU A 68 0.81 5.10 9.59
CA LEU A 68 -0.25 6.11 9.73
C LEU A 68 -0.03 7.32 8.82
N LYS A 69 1.22 7.75 8.63
CA LYS A 69 1.58 8.85 7.71
C LYS A 69 1.29 8.45 6.25
N ASP A 70 1.66 7.24 5.86
CA ASP A 70 1.40 6.70 4.52
C ASP A 70 -0.11 6.61 4.26
N LEU A 71 -0.88 6.10 5.23
CA LEU A 71 -2.34 6.07 5.16
C LEU A 71 -2.94 7.48 4.98
N ALA A 72 -2.57 8.42 5.84
CA ALA A 72 -3.08 9.79 5.79
C ALA A 72 -2.74 10.47 4.46
N PHE A 73 -1.52 10.26 3.96
CA PHE A 73 -1.08 10.78 2.67
C PHE A 73 -1.92 10.22 1.52
N ILE A 74 -2.07 8.89 1.44
CA ILE A 74 -2.82 8.24 0.35
C ILE A 74 -4.29 8.66 0.33
N LEU A 75 -4.95 8.72 1.49
CA LEU A 75 -6.35 9.16 1.60
C LEU A 75 -6.51 10.62 1.13
N LYS A 76 -5.58 11.49 1.54
CA LYS A 76 -5.56 12.90 1.13
C LYS A 76 -5.37 13.05 -0.38
N GLU A 77 -4.40 12.36 -0.97
CA GLU A 77 -4.15 12.38 -2.42
C GLU A 77 -5.35 11.86 -3.21
N ALA A 78 -6.04 10.85 -2.68
CA ALA A 78 -7.25 10.27 -3.28
C ALA A 78 -8.50 11.16 -3.15
N LYS A 79 -8.44 12.18 -2.29
CA LYS A 79 -9.58 12.98 -1.82
C LYS A 79 -10.70 12.11 -1.24
N VAL A 80 -10.35 11.13 -0.40
CA VAL A 80 -11.30 10.24 0.28
C VAL A 80 -11.03 10.19 1.77
N ASN A 81 -11.99 9.68 2.54
CA ASN A 81 -11.90 9.67 4.00
C ASN A 81 -11.61 8.28 4.58
N ILE A 82 -12.01 7.22 3.87
CA ILE A 82 -11.84 5.83 4.34
C ILE A 82 -11.19 4.93 3.29
N VAL A 83 -10.50 3.89 3.75
CA VAL A 83 -9.69 2.99 2.90
C VAL A 83 -10.53 2.29 1.83
N SER A 84 -11.78 1.92 2.14
CA SER A 84 -12.66 1.26 1.17
C SER A 84 -13.00 2.15 -0.03
N GLU A 85 -12.95 3.48 0.11
CA GLU A 85 -13.17 4.43 -0.99
C GLU A 85 -11.98 4.52 -1.96
N LEU A 86 -10.84 3.90 -1.64
CA LEU A 86 -9.69 3.80 -2.55
C LEU A 86 -9.95 2.79 -3.68
N VAL A 87 -10.86 1.83 -3.48
CA VAL A 87 -11.19 0.83 -4.51
C VAL A 87 -11.78 1.54 -5.72
N GLY A 88 -11.26 1.23 -6.90
CA GLY A 88 -11.65 1.82 -8.17
C GLY A 88 -10.89 3.10 -8.53
N LYS A 89 -10.10 3.69 -7.63
CA LYS A 89 -9.32 4.90 -7.95
C LYS A 89 -8.29 4.60 -9.05
N PRO A 90 -8.17 5.47 -10.08
CA PRO A 90 -7.18 5.32 -11.13
C PRO A 90 -5.78 5.64 -10.60
N ILE A 91 -4.80 4.87 -11.04
CA ILE A 91 -3.42 4.98 -10.59
C ILE A 91 -2.43 4.83 -11.75
N GLU A 92 -1.23 5.36 -11.55
CA GLU A 92 -0.03 4.93 -12.27
C GLU A 92 0.82 4.11 -11.31
N ILE A 93 1.17 2.89 -11.69
CA ILE A 93 1.98 1.96 -10.89
C ILE A 93 3.35 1.76 -11.53
N THR A 94 4.39 1.77 -10.70
CA THR A 94 5.77 1.51 -11.10
C THR A 94 6.17 0.10 -10.67
N ILE A 95 6.61 -0.70 -11.64
CA ILE A 95 7.13 -2.05 -11.45
C ILE A 95 8.63 -2.03 -11.76
N GLU A 96 9.44 -2.51 -10.84
CA GLU A 96 10.88 -2.63 -11.00
C GLU A 96 11.30 -4.08 -10.79
N ASN A 97 11.99 -4.65 -11.78
CA ASN A 97 12.44 -6.05 -11.75
C ASN A 97 11.29 -7.03 -11.43
N GLN A 98 10.13 -6.83 -12.07
CA GLN A 98 8.89 -7.61 -11.90
C GLN A 98 8.23 -7.49 -10.51
N MET A 99 8.69 -6.57 -9.67
CA MET A 99 8.12 -6.32 -8.34
C MET A 99 7.49 -4.93 -8.24
N TYR A 100 6.45 -4.82 -7.42
CA TYR A 100 5.86 -3.54 -7.08
C TYR A 100 6.89 -2.62 -6.40
N LYS A 101 7.05 -1.41 -6.95
CA LYS A 101 7.88 -0.35 -6.38
C LYS A 101 7.03 0.70 -5.68
N GLU A 102 6.14 1.35 -6.42
CA GLU A 102 5.30 2.43 -5.90
C GLU A 102 4.09 2.65 -6.82
N PHE A 103 3.12 3.44 -6.36
CA PHE A 103 2.04 3.95 -7.21
C PHE A 103 1.73 5.40 -6.86
N ARG A 104 1.11 6.12 -7.78
CA ARG A 104 0.49 7.43 -7.56
C ARG A 104 -0.97 7.42 -7.98
N ILE A 105 -1.79 8.22 -7.32
CA ILE A 105 -3.19 8.39 -7.67
C ILE A 105 -3.30 9.41 -8.80
N LEU A 106 -4.07 9.09 -9.83
CA LEU A 106 -4.32 9.99 -10.95
C LEU A 106 -5.52 10.88 -10.59
N THR A 107 -5.25 12.13 -10.24
CA THR A 107 -6.28 13.11 -9.84
C THR A 107 -6.85 13.89 -11.01
N GLU A 108 -6.25 13.77 -12.19
CA GLU A 108 -6.63 14.46 -13.45
C GLU A 108 -7.90 13.87 -14.10
N VAL A 109 -8.45 12.79 -13.52
CA VAL A 109 -9.61 12.04 -14.03
C VAL A 109 -10.82 12.09 -13.09
N LEU A 110 -10.75 12.90 -12.03
CA LEU A 110 -11.83 13.11 -11.05
C LEU A 110 -12.72 14.30 -11.40
#